data_AF-A0A7V9CSV2-F1
#
_entry.id   AF-A0A7V9CSV2-F1
#
_cell.length_a   1.000
_cell.length_b   1.000
_cell.length_c   1.000
_cell.angle_alpha   90.00
_cell.angle_beta   90.00
_cell.angle_gamma   90.00
#
_symmetry.space_group_name_H-M   'P 1'
#
loop_
_entity.id
_entity.type
_entity.pdbx_description
1 polymer ?
#
loop_
_entity_poly.entity_id
_entity_poly.type
_entity_poly.pdbx_seq_one_letter_code
_entity_poly.pdbx_strand_id
1 'polypeptide(L)'
;MGARLGGWAAIIGAIAALGYASRISGGRPERDVIYQWDVAIGNLVQYGVILGFVVGLSLGRSRQLLALRRPRSWRRAALIAAGVLVSVYALGIALDPLLHAGREQGLTPPGWDPDRAPAFAVNFVAIAAVAPVVEELLFRGLGFSLLQRFGQTIAILAIGVAFGLWHGLVFAFPLLAAFGAGLAYLRSRTDSVYPGILVHAAFNALALTVAVTT
;
A
#
# COMPACT_ATOMS: atom_id res chain seq x y z
N MET A 1 -13.06 -18.78 10.88
CA MET A 1 -11.76 -18.22 10.47
C MET A 1 -11.49 -18.48 8.98
N GLY A 2 -11.75 -19.69 8.47
CA GLY A 2 -11.55 -20.04 7.06
C GLY A 2 -12.25 -19.12 6.05
N ALA A 3 -13.54 -18.85 6.21
CA ALA A 3 -14.29 -17.95 5.30
C ALA A 3 -13.70 -16.53 5.19
N ARG A 4 -13.20 -15.96 6.30
CA ARG A 4 -12.55 -14.64 6.31
C ARG A 4 -11.22 -14.64 5.56
N LEU A 5 -10.42 -15.69 5.74
CA LEU A 5 -9.17 -15.85 5.00
C LEU A 5 -9.43 -16.08 3.51
N GLY A 6 -10.44 -16.89 3.17
CA GLY A 6 -10.86 -17.10 1.79
C GLY A 6 -11.32 -15.80 1.13
N GLY A 7 -12.20 -15.03 1.79
CA GLY A 7 -12.64 -13.72 1.29
C GLY A 7 -11.49 -12.73 1.13
N TRP A 8 -10.59 -12.65 2.13
CA TRP A 8 -9.40 -11.81 2.05
C TRP A 8 -8.49 -12.22 0.87
N ALA A 9 -8.19 -13.51 0.71
CA ALA A 9 -7.37 -13.99 -0.40
C ALA A 9 -8.04 -13.75 -1.76
N ALA A 10 -9.38 -13.89 -1.83
CA ALA A 10 -10.14 -13.67 -3.06
C ALA A 10 -10.08 -12.21 -3.54
N ILE A 11 -10.24 -11.22 -2.65
CA ILE A 11 -10.16 -9.81 -3.06
C ILE A 11 -8.74 -9.44 -3.52
N ILE A 12 -7.70 -9.94 -2.83
CA ILE A 12 -6.31 -9.73 -3.25
C ILE A 12 -6.07 -10.35 -4.62
N GLY A 13 -6.47 -11.61 -4.81
CA GLY A 13 -6.30 -12.33 -6.08
C GLY A 13 -7.05 -11.68 -7.22
N ALA A 14 -8.29 -11.22 -7.00
CA ALA A 14 -9.08 -10.55 -8.02
C ALA A 14 -8.47 -9.22 -8.46
N ILE A 15 -8.06 -8.36 -7.51
CA ILE A 15 -7.45 -7.06 -7.83
C ILE A 15 -6.07 -7.23 -8.47
N ALA A 16 -5.25 -8.16 -7.98
CA ALA A 16 -3.97 -8.49 -8.61
C ALA A 16 -4.18 -8.99 -10.06
N ALA A 17 -5.10 -9.94 -10.27
CA ALA A 17 -5.37 -10.48 -11.60
C ALA A 17 -5.84 -9.39 -12.58
N LEU A 18 -6.76 -8.51 -12.15
CA LEU A 18 -7.22 -7.38 -12.95
C LEU A 18 -6.08 -6.40 -13.25
N GLY A 19 -5.25 -6.06 -12.26
CA GLY A 19 -4.12 -5.15 -12.41
C GLY A 19 -3.09 -5.67 -13.41
N TYR A 20 -2.66 -6.93 -13.27
CA TYR A 20 -1.71 -7.54 -14.20
C TYR A 20 -2.32 -7.76 -15.60
N ALA A 21 -3.60 -8.16 -15.70
CA ALA A 21 -4.27 -8.28 -17.00
C ALA A 21 -4.38 -6.94 -17.72
N SER A 22 -4.73 -5.87 -16.99
CA SER A 22 -4.75 -4.50 -17.51
C SER A 22 -3.36 -4.03 -17.93
N ARG A 23 -2.30 -4.43 -17.20
CA ARG A 23 -0.92 -4.08 -17.54
C ARG A 23 -0.45 -4.75 -18.83
N ILE A 24 -0.78 -6.03 -19.00
CA ILE A 24 -0.40 -6.83 -20.17
C ILE A 24 -1.15 -6.33 -21.42
N SER A 25 -2.41 -5.93 -21.28
CA SER A 25 -3.26 -5.50 -22.39
C SER A 25 -3.18 -4.00 -22.72
N GLY A 26 -3.00 -3.13 -21.73
CA GLY A 26 -3.15 -1.67 -21.86
C GLY A 26 -1.87 -0.88 -22.13
N GLY A 27 -0.70 -1.52 -22.16
CA GLY A 27 0.57 -0.84 -22.43
C GLY A 27 1.05 0.07 -21.29
N ARG A 28 1.81 1.13 -21.63
CA ARG A 28 2.36 2.06 -20.63
C ARG A 28 1.26 3.00 -20.11
N PRO A 29 1.20 3.27 -18.80
CA PRO A 29 0.20 4.16 -18.23
C PRO A 29 0.43 5.59 -18.70
N GLU A 30 -0.65 6.38 -18.79
CA GLU A 30 -0.56 7.81 -19.03
C GLU A 30 0.27 8.48 -17.94
N ARG A 31 1.07 9.49 -18.33
CA ARG A 31 2.05 10.11 -17.43
C ARG A 31 1.45 11.18 -16.53
N ASP A 32 0.22 11.58 -16.74
CA ASP A 32 -0.45 12.67 -16.02
C ASP A 32 -1.69 12.21 -15.25
N VAL A 33 -1.80 10.90 -14.97
CA VAL A 33 -2.92 10.29 -14.21
C VAL A 33 -3.19 10.97 -12.86
N ILE A 34 -2.14 11.51 -12.21
CA ILE A 34 -2.29 12.22 -10.93
C ILE A 34 -3.00 13.58 -11.06
N TYR A 35 -3.15 14.10 -12.28
CA TYR A 35 -3.88 15.34 -12.59
C TYR A 35 -5.30 15.07 -13.10
N GLN A 36 -5.73 13.81 -13.21
CA GLN A 36 -7.04 13.45 -13.77
C GLN A 36 -8.10 13.27 -12.67
N TRP A 37 -9.29 13.85 -12.88
CA TRP A 37 -10.43 13.73 -11.96
C TRP A 37 -11.00 12.31 -11.91
N ASP A 38 -11.09 11.64 -13.04
CA ASP A 38 -11.62 10.27 -13.12
C ASP A 38 -10.78 9.29 -12.32
N VAL A 39 -9.45 9.47 -12.34
CA VAL A 39 -8.51 8.70 -11.52
C VAL A 39 -8.74 8.98 -10.04
N ALA A 40 -8.88 10.24 -9.65
CA ALA A 40 -9.11 10.63 -8.25
C ALA A 40 -10.41 10.02 -7.70
N ILE A 41 -11.51 10.19 -8.44
CA ILE A 41 -12.84 9.71 -8.06
C ILE A 41 -12.85 8.17 -8.05
N GLY A 42 -12.29 7.55 -9.09
CA GLY A 42 -12.16 6.10 -9.20
C GLY A 42 -11.41 5.50 -8.01
N ASN A 43 -10.27 6.08 -7.62
CA ASN A 43 -9.50 5.66 -6.47
C ASN A 43 -10.30 5.77 -5.17
N LEU A 44 -10.97 6.90 -4.93
CA LEU A 44 -11.77 7.09 -3.71
C LEU A 44 -12.92 6.10 -3.62
N VAL A 45 -13.63 5.84 -4.73
CA VAL A 45 -14.69 4.84 -4.80
C VAL A 45 -14.13 3.45 -4.54
N GLN A 46 -13.02 3.07 -5.19
CA GLN A 46 -12.37 1.78 -4.99
C GLN A 46 -11.97 1.58 -3.52
N TYR A 47 -11.30 2.56 -2.90
CA TYR A 47 -10.92 2.50 -1.49
C TYR A 47 -12.13 2.45 -0.55
N GLY A 48 -13.22 3.14 -0.88
CA GLY A 48 -14.49 3.04 -0.15
C GLY A 48 -15.08 1.63 -0.17
N VAL A 49 -15.11 0.99 -1.35
CA VAL A 49 -15.57 -0.40 -1.51
C VAL A 49 -14.69 -1.37 -0.73
N ILE A 50 -13.35 -1.22 -0.83
CA ILE A 50 -12.41 -2.07 -0.10
C ILE A 50 -12.56 -1.89 1.42
N LEU A 51 -12.73 -0.66 1.90
CA LEU A 51 -12.94 -0.39 3.31
C LEU A 51 -14.24 -1.05 3.80
N GLY A 52 -15.34 -0.93 3.03
CA GLY A 52 -16.59 -1.63 3.31
C GLY A 52 -16.41 -3.14 3.40
N PHE A 53 -15.64 -3.72 2.48
CA PHE A 53 -15.30 -5.15 2.48
C PHE A 53 -14.48 -5.56 3.73
N VAL A 54 -13.45 -4.78 4.08
CA VAL A 54 -12.62 -5.01 5.27
C VAL A 54 -13.47 -4.93 6.54
N VAL A 55 -14.33 -3.91 6.65
CA VAL A 55 -15.25 -3.75 7.78
C VAL A 55 -16.17 -4.97 7.85
N GLY A 56 -16.80 -5.37 6.74
CA GLY A 56 -17.69 -6.53 6.64
C GLY A 56 -17.03 -7.84 7.10
N LEU A 57 -15.81 -8.14 6.62
CA LEU A 57 -15.07 -9.33 7.07
C LEU A 57 -14.63 -9.24 8.53
N SER A 58 -14.46 -8.04 9.07
CA SER A 58 -14.04 -7.82 10.46
C SER A 58 -15.19 -7.84 11.47
N LEU A 59 -16.46 -7.78 11.03
CA LEU A 59 -17.63 -7.66 11.91
C LEU A 59 -17.62 -8.73 13.02
N GLY A 60 -17.97 -8.28 14.23
CA GLY A 60 -17.95 -9.07 15.47
C GLY A 60 -16.55 -9.34 16.03
N ARG A 61 -15.47 -8.99 15.30
CA ARG A 61 -14.07 -9.21 15.72
C ARG A 61 -13.13 -8.06 15.36
N SER A 62 -13.64 -6.87 15.03
CA SER A 62 -12.85 -5.75 14.49
C SER A 62 -11.70 -5.33 15.40
N ARG A 63 -11.89 -5.32 16.72
CA ARG A 63 -10.82 -5.04 17.70
C ARG A 63 -9.65 -6.03 17.62
N GLN A 64 -9.94 -7.30 17.36
CA GLN A 64 -8.93 -8.36 17.27
C GLN A 64 -8.26 -8.39 15.90
N LEU A 65 -9.04 -8.20 14.83
CA LEU A 65 -8.58 -8.36 13.46
C LEU A 65 -7.95 -7.10 12.86
N LEU A 66 -8.43 -5.90 13.20
CA LEU A 66 -7.92 -4.67 12.59
C LEU A 66 -6.71 -4.08 13.33
N ALA A 67 -6.44 -4.56 14.55
CA ALA A 67 -5.33 -4.08 15.39
C ALA A 67 -5.29 -2.55 15.55
N LEU A 68 -6.48 -1.94 15.62
CA LEU A 68 -6.71 -0.54 15.94
C LEU A 68 -6.45 -0.30 17.43
N ARG A 69 -5.17 -0.25 17.81
CA ARG A 69 -4.73 -0.05 19.19
C ARG A 69 -3.44 0.74 19.23
N ARG A 70 -3.24 1.50 20.31
CA ARG A 70 -2.00 2.29 20.52
C ARG A 70 -0.79 1.35 20.63
N PRO A 71 0.34 1.64 19.95
CA PRO A 71 1.56 0.85 20.11
C PRO A 71 2.11 1.01 21.53
N ARG A 72 2.76 -0.03 22.06
CA ARG A 72 3.38 0.01 23.40
C ARG A 72 4.49 1.05 23.54
N SER A 73 5.20 1.35 22.43
CA SER A 73 6.25 2.36 22.40
C SER A 73 6.35 3.00 21.02
N TRP A 74 6.05 4.30 20.95
CA TRP A 74 6.21 5.09 19.73
C TRP A 74 7.69 5.24 19.32
N ARG A 75 8.61 5.35 20.29
CA ARG A 75 10.05 5.38 20.01
C ARG A 75 10.49 4.12 19.27
N ARG A 76 10.09 2.94 19.76
CA ARG A 76 10.42 1.67 19.10
C ARG A 76 9.80 1.59 17.71
N ALA A 77 8.55 2.02 17.58
CA ALA A 77 7.87 2.05 16.28
C ALA A 77 8.61 2.95 15.28
N ALA A 78 9.04 4.15 15.70
CA ALA A 78 9.78 5.09 14.88
C ALA A 78 11.17 4.54 14.46
N LEU A 79 11.90 3.87 15.36
CA LEU A 79 13.18 3.25 15.01
C LEU A 79 13.04 2.13 13.98
N ILE A 80 12.02 1.28 14.13
CA ILE A 80 11.74 0.22 13.16
C ILE A 80 11.31 0.84 11.83
N ALA A 81 10.44 1.84 11.86
CA ALA A 81 9.99 2.57 10.68
C ALA A 81 11.16 3.20 9.91
N ALA A 82 12.08 3.87 10.61
CA ALA A 82 13.28 4.43 10.01
C ALA A 82 14.14 3.35 9.36
N GLY A 83 14.34 2.21 10.04
CA GLY A 83 15.04 1.06 9.46
C GLY A 83 14.37 0.53 8.20
N VAL A 84 13.04 0.36 8.21
CA VAL A 84 12.27 -0.07 7.04
C VAL A 84 12.43 0.91 5.88
N LEU A 85 12.28 2.20 6.13
CA LEU A 85 12.44 3.23 5.09
C LEU A 85 13.86 3.22 4.50
N VAL A 86 14.90 3.20 5.34
CA VAL A 86 16.30 3.13 4.89
C VAL A 86 16.54 1.88 4.04
N SER A 87 16.07 0.71 4.48
CA SER A 87 16.22 -0.53 3.71
C SER A 87 15.49 -0.50 2.38
N VAL A 88 14.28 0.06 2.34
CA VAL A 88 13.47 0.15 1.11
C VAL A 88 14.07 1.15 0.13
N TYR A 89 14.56 2.30 0.58
CA TYR A 89 15.26 3.25 -0.28
C TYR A 89 16.57 2.68 -0.82
N ALA A 90 17.37 2.03 0.03
CA ALA A 90 18.60 1.36 -0.40
C ALA A 90 18.31 0.27 -1.45
N LEU A 91 17.26 -0.53 -1.24
CA LEU A 91 16.81 -1.53 -2.20
C LEU A 91 16.35 -0.88 -3.52
N GLY A 92 15.58 0.21 -3.44
CA GLY A 92 15.13 0.96 -4.60
C GLY A 92 16.31 1.45 -5.45
N ILE A 93 17.31 2.08 -4.82
CA ILE A 93 18.54 2.54 -5.48
C ILE A 93 19.29 1.37 -6.14
N ALA A 94 19.41 0.23 -5.45
CA ALA A 94 20.12 -0.93 -5.97
C ALA A 94 19.40 -1.59 -7.17
N LEU A 95 18.07 -1.58 -7.17
CA LEU A 95 17.25 -2.21 -8.22
C LEU A 95 16.95 -1.30 -9.41
N ASP A 96 16.98 0.02 -9.23
CA ASP A 96 16.60 0.98 -10.26
C ASP A 96 17.35 0.82 -11.60
N PRO A 97 18.67 0.59 -11.64
CA PRO A 97 19.41 0.40 -12.91
C PRO A 97 18.91 -0.79 -13.74
N LEU A 98 18.29 -1.78 -13.10
CA LEU A 98 17.78 -2.99 -13.75
C LEU A 98 16.29 -2.90 -14.04
N LEU A 99 15.50 -2.47 -13.05
CA LEU A 99 14.04 -2.55 -13.07
C LEU A 99 13.36 -1.25 -13.51
N HIS A 100 14.02 -0.10 -13.34
CA HIS A 100 13.45 1.23 -13.62
C HIS A 100 12.03 1.39 -13.03
N ALA A 101 11.83 0.91 -11.81
CA ALA A 101 10.51 0.70 -11.21
C ALA A 101 9.66 1.98 -11.14
N GLY A 102 10.29 3.15 -10.98
CA GLY A 102 9.59 4.44 -10.97
C GLY A 102 8.86 4.75 -12.27
N ARG A 103 9.36 4.29 -13.42
CA ARG A 103 8.73 4.51 -14.73
C ARG A 103 7.45 3.69 -14.91
N GLU A 104 7.31 2.58 -14.20
CA GLU A 104 6.14 1.69 -14.31
C GLU A 104 4.94 2.20 -13.52
N GLN A 105 5.20 2.94 -12.43
CA GLN A 105 4.16 3.47 -11.56
C GLN A 105 3.31 4.56 -12.23
N GLY A 106 3.82 5.24 -13.27
CA GLY A 106 3.08 6.30 -13.97
C GLY A 106 2.80 7.54 -13.12
N LEU A 107 3.40 7.63 -11.92
CA LEU A 107 3.20 8.73 -10.98
C LEU A 107 4.12 9.93 -11.24
N THR A 108 4.93 9.91 -12.29
CA THR A 108 5.91 10.95 -12.62
C THR A 108 5.43 11.79 -13.82
N PRO A 109 4.68 12.87 -13.59
CA PRO A 109 4.30 13.82 -14.64
C PRO A 109 5.51 14.56 -15.21
N PRO A 110 5.34 15.27 -16.35
CA PRO A 110 6.40 16.10 -16.92
C PRO A 110 6.78 17.33 -16.07
N GLY A 111 6.02 17.60 -15.00
CA GLY A 111 6.30 18.67 -14.05
C GLY A 111 5.04 19.11 -13.28
N TRP A 112 5.19 20.18 -12.50
CA TRP A 112 4.08 20.85 -11.83
C TRP A 112 3.16 21.57 -12.83
N ASP A 113 1.84 21.41 -12.64
CA ASP A 113 0.80 22.06 -13.44
C ASP A 113 -0.17 22.82 -12.52
N PRO A 114 -0.12 24.17 -12.46
CA PRO A 114 -0.97 24.95 -11.56
C PRO A 114 -2.46 24.90 -11.95
N ASP A 115 -2.79 24.73 -13.23
CA ASP A 115 -4.17 24.72 -13.71
C ASP A 115 -4.89 23.42 -13.30
N ARG A 116 -4.13 22.33 -13.12
CA ARG A 116 -4.63 21.04 -12.65
C ARG A 116 -4.34 20.76 -11.17
N ALA A 117 -3.88 21.76 -10.42
CA ALA A 117 -3.61 21.67 -8.98
C ALA A 117 -4.79 21.16 -8.15
N PRO A 118 -6.06 21.50 -8.43
CA PRO A 118 -7.19 20.95 -7.68
C PRO A 118 -7.34 19.43 -7.83
N ALA A 119 -7.20 18.91 -9.05
CA ALA A 119 -7.27 17.47 -9.31
C ALA A 119 -6.09 16.73 -8.66
N PHE A 120 -4.89 17.31 -8.74
CA PHE A 120 -3.72 16.81 -8.02
C PHE A 120 -3.94 16.76 -6.52
N ALA A 121 -4.49 17.80 -5.90
CA ALA A 121 -4.72 17.83 -4.46
C ALA A 121 -5.67 16.71 -3.99
N VAL A 122 -6.70 16.40 -4.78
CA VAL A 122 -7.62 15.30 -4.47
C VAL A 122 -6.95 13.94 -4.65
N ASN A 123 -6.18 13.73 -5.73
CA ASN A 123 -5.36 12.53 -5.90
C ASN A 123 -4.33 12.38 -4.77
N PHE A 124 -3.71 13.47 -4.33
CA PHE A 124 -2.76 13.48 -3.22
C PHE A 124 -3.42 13.00 -1.94
N VAL A 125 -4.61 13.51 -1.60
CA VAL A 125 -5.35 13.02 -0.43
C VAL A 125 -5.74 11.55 -0.59
N ALA A 126 -6.21 11.14 -1.77
CA ALA A 126 -6.59 9.75 -2.03
C ALA A 126 -5.40 8.79 -1.83
N ILE A 127 -4.23 9.10 -2.40
CA ILE A 127 -3.06 8.22 -2.42
C ILE A 127 -2.21 8.33 -1.15
N ALA A 128 -2.09 9.53 -0.56
CA ALA A 128 -1.22 9.77 0.59
C ALA A 128 -1.94 9.74 1.94
N ALA A 129 -3.28 9.76 1.98
CA ALA A 129 -4.05 9.69 3.23
C ALA A 129 -5.09 8.55 3.25
N VAL A 130 -5.92 8.43 2.22
CA VAL A 130 -6.99 7.40 2.20
C VAL A 130 -6.41 6.01 1.95
N ALA A 131 -5.60 5.85 0.91
CA ALA A 131 -4.98 4.57 0.55
C ALA A 131 -4.19 3.94 1.71
N PRO A 132 -3.29 4.66 2.40
CA PRO A 132 -2.52 4.09 3.51
C PRO A 132 -3.40 3.57 4.65
N VAL A 133 -4.51 4.25 4.95
CA VAL A 133 -5.45 3.79 5.97
C VAL A 133 -6.12 2.49 5.53
N VAL A 134 -6.69 2.46 4.34
CA VAL A 134 -7.45 1.29 3.84
C VAL A 134 -6.53 0.09 3.62
N GLU A 135 -5.37 0.30 3.02
CA GLU A 135 -4.40 -0.75 2.76
C GLU A 135 -3.79 -1.30 4.05
N GLU A 136 -3.42 -0.46 5.02
CA GLU A 136 -2.92 -0.97 6.30
C GLU A 136 -3.99 -1.79 7.04
N LEU A 137 -5.27 -1.40 6.97
CA LEU A 137 -6.36 -2.18 7.54
C LEU A 137 -6.57 -3.51 6.82
N LEU A 138 -6.48 -3.53 5.48
CA LEU A 138 -6.60 -4.74 4.67
C LEU A 138 -5.45 -5.72 4.93
N PHE A 139 -4.22 -5.23 4.91
CA PHE A 139 -3.01 -6.05 4.93
C PHE A 139 -2.49 -6.29 6.35
N ARG A 140 -2.26 -5.24 7.16
CA ARG A 140 -1.61 -5.35 8.49
C ARG A 140 -2.62 -5.52 9.62
N GLY A 141 -3.83 -5.02 9.43
CA GLY A 141 -5.00 -5.39 10.21
C GLY A 141 -5.43 -6.81 9.85
N LEU A 142 -6.38 -6.91 8.94
CA LEU A 142 -7.15 -8.13 8.65
C LEU A 142 -6.24 -9.28 8.19
N GLY A 143 -5.47 -9.08 7.12
CA GLY A 143 -4.63 -10.12 6.52
C GLY A 143 -3.62 -10.72 7.50
N PHE A 144 -2.77 -9.86 8.09
CA PHE A 144 -1.75 -10.29 9.05
C PHE A 144 -2.38 -11.02 10.23
N SER A 145 -3.50 -10.52 10.75
CA SER A 145 -4.20 -11.13 11.89
C SER A 145 -4.78 -12.51 11.56
N LEU A 146 -5.18 -12.74 10.31
CA LEU A 146 -5.65 -14.05 9.83
C LEU A 146 -4.50 -15.03 9.57
N LEU A 147 -3.33 -14.52 9.15
CA LEU A 147 -2.17 -15.33 8.76
C LEU A 147 -1.23 -15.65 9.92
N GLN A 148 -1.18 -14.84 10.98
CA GLN A 148 -0.26 -15.03 12.11
C GLN A 148 -0.37 -16.39 12.82
N ARG A 149 -1.52 -17.08 12.67
CA ARG A 149 -1.73 -18.45 13.17
C ARG A 149 -0.81 -19.48 12.51
N PHE A 150 -0.26 -19.17 11.33
CA PHE A 150 0.73 -19.98 10.62
C PHE A 150 2.17 -19.60 10.99
N GLY A 151 2.35 -18.67 11.94
CA GLY A 151 3.65 -18.17 12.36
C GLY A 151 3.92 -16.74 11.88
N GLN A 152 4.69 -15.98 12.67
CA GLN A 152 4.95 -14.57 12.39
C GLN A 152 5.72 -14.37 11.07
N THR A 153 6.75 -15.18 10.82
CA THR A 153 7.55 -15.09 9.59
C THR A 153 6.70 -15.32 8.35
N ILE A 154 5.85 -16.36 8.37
CA ILE A 154 4.94 -16.66 7.25
C ILE A 154 3.97 -15.48 7.03
N ALA A 155 3.39 -14.94 8.09
CA ALA A 155 2.50 -13.78 7.97
C ALA A 155 3.21 -12.55 7.38
N ILE A 156 4.44 -12.25 7.80
CA ILE A 156 5.22 -11.11 7.27
C ILE A 156 5.48 -11.30 5.77
N LEU A 157 5.98 -12.46 5.37
CA LEU A 157 6.33 -12.75 3.98
C LEU A 157 5.09 -12.79 3.08
N ALA A 158 4.02 -13.46 3.51
CA ALA A 158 2.77 -13.55 2.76
C ALA A 158 2.10 -12.19 2.59
N ILE A 159 2.13 -11.33 3.62
CA ILE A 159 1.63 -9.95 3.50
C ILE A 159 2.50 -9.12 2.57
N GLY A 160 3.83 -9.27 2.62
CA GLY A 160 4.73 -8.63 1.66
C GLY A 160 4.37 -8.97 0.22
N VAL A 161 4.30 -10.27 -0.10
CA VAL A 161 3.94 -10.74 -1.45
C VAL A 161 2.54 -10.27 -1.86
N ALA A 162 1.54 -10.40 -0.98
CA ALA A 162 0.18 -9.96 -1.27
C ALA A 162 0.10 -8.45 -1.56
N PHE A 163 0.85 -7.64 -0.80
CA PHE A 163 0.95 -6.21 -1.02
C PHE A 163 1.64 -5.87 -2.34
N GLY A 164 2.72 -6.56 -2.70
CA GLY A 164 3.37 -6.39 -3.99
C GLY A 164 2.45 -6.72 -5.17
N LEU A 165 1.78 -7.87 -5.11
CA LEU A 165 0.87 -8.34 -6.16
C LEU A 165 -0.34 -7.41 -6.35
N TRP A 166 -0.86 -6.84 -5.26
CA TRP A 166 -2.00 -5.94 -5.27
C TRP A 166 -1.85 -4.75 -6.23
N HIS A 167 -0.61 -4.30 -6.45
CA HIS A 167 -0.36 -3.13 -7.27
C HIS A 167 -0.34 -3.42 -8.77
N GLY A 168 -0.29 -4.69 -9.20
CA GLY A 168 -0.28 -5.05 -10.63
C GLY A 168 0.94 -4.53 -11.40
N LEU A 169 2.06 -4.29 -10.69
CA LEU A 169 3.32 -3.80 -11.25
C LEU A 169 4.33 -4.92 -11.26
N VAL A 170 4.93 -5.20 -12.42
CA VAL A 170 5.88 -6.31 -12.60
C VAL A 170 7.27 -5.89 -12.11
N PHE A 171 7.75 -4.73 -12.53
CA PHE A 171 9.08 -4.23 -12.21
C PHE A 171 9.16 -3.62 -10.82
N ALA A 172 8.08 -2.95 -10.37
CA ALA A 172 8.01 -2.44 -9.00
C ALA A 172 7.70 -3.53 -7.95
N PHE A 173 7.32 -4.75 -8.36
CA PHE A 173 6.95 -5.83 -7.45
C PHE A 173 7.96 -6.08 -6.32
N PRO A 174 9.28 -6.25 -6.58
CA PRO A 174 10.22 -6.58 -5.51
C PRO A 174 10.31 -5.49 -4.43
N LEU A 175 10.29 -4.22 -4.87
CA LEU A 175 10.33 -3.06 -3.97
C LEU A 175 9.05 -2.97 -3.13
N LEU A 176 7.89 -3.11 -3.76
CA LEU A 176 6.59 -3.08 -3.09
C LEU A 176 6.42 -4.25 -2.13
N ALA A 177 6.86 -5.45 -2.51
CA ALA A 177 6.82 -6.62 -1.63
C ALA A 177 7.72 -6.44 -0.40
N ALA A 178 8.90 -5.85 -0.57
CA ALA A 178 9.81 -5.53 0.53
C ALA A 178 9.22 -4.46 1.48
N PHE A 179 8.66 -3.37 0.94
CA PHE A 179 7.96 -2.36 1.73
C PHE A 179 6.74 -2.96 2.46
N GLY A 180 5.99 -3.78 1.72
CA GLY A 180 4.97 -4.73 2.16
C GLY A 180 5.32 -5.43 3.47
N ALA A 181 6.38 -6.23 3.40
CA ALA A 181 6.92 -7.02 4.48
C ALA A 181 7.49 -6.16 5.62
N GLY A 182 8.13 -5.03 5.32
CA GLY A 182 8.66 -4.09 6.31
C GLY A 182 7.58 -3.53 7.23
N LEU A 183 6.46 -3.09 6.66
CA LEU A 183 5.30 -2.64 7.45
C LEU A 183 4.62 -3.79 8.20
N ALA A 184 4.59 -5.00 7.63
CA ALA A 184 4.10 -6.18 8.35
C ALA A 184 4.99 -6.55 9.54
N TYR A 185 6.31 -6.38 9.41
CA TYR A 185 7.26 -6.51 10.51
C TYR A 185 7.01 -5.41 11.56
N LEU A 186 6.84 -4.14 11.15
CA LEU A 186 6.48 -3.06 12.07
C LEU A 186 5.21 -3.40 12.87
N ARG A 187 4.18 -3.91 12.20
CA ARG A 187 2.94 -4.40 12.83
C ARG A 187 3.20 -5.56 13.79
N SER A 188 4.06 -6.52 13.45
CA SER A 188 4.35 -7.66 14.33
C SER A 188 5.04 -7.24 15.64
N ARG A 189 5.85 -6.17 15.60
CA ARG A 189 6.61 -5.67 16.77
C ARG A 189 5.84 -4.66 17.62
N THR A 190 4.92 -3.92 17.02
CA THR A 190 4.18 -2.83 17.69
C THR A 190 2.78 -3.22 18.12
N ASP A 191 2.27 -4.31 17.57
CA ASP A 191 0.90 -4.77 17.72
C ASP A 191 -0.17 -3.77 17.26
N SER A 192 0.18 -2.85 16.38
CA SER A 192 -0.65 -1.70 15.97
C SER A 192 -0.54 -1.45 14.47
N VAL A 193 -1.64 -1.01 13.85
CA VAL A 193 -1.63 -0.51 12.47
C VAL A 193 -1.27 0.98 12.38
N TYR A 194 -1.43 1.77 13.45
CA TYR A 194 -1.21 3.22 13.38
C TYR A 194 0.21 3.63 12.96
N PRO A 195 1.30 3.01 13.48
CA PRO A 195 2.64 3.31 12.99
C PRO A 195 2.80 3.02 11.49
N GLY A 196 2.22 1.92 11.01
CA GLY A 196 2.24 1.57 9.58
C GLY A 196 1.52 2.60 8.73
N ILE A 197 0.33 3.05 9.16
CA ILE A 197 -0.45 4.10 8.48
C ILE A 197 0.37 5.37 8.32
N LEU A 198 1.02 5.84 9.39
CA LEU A 198 1.80 7.08 9.36
C LEU A 198 3.01 6.97 8.42
N VAL A 199 3.74 5.86 8.48
CA VAL A 199 4.93 5.64 7.64
C VAL A 199 4.55 5.48 6.19
N HIS A 200 3.46 4.77 5.90
CA HIS A 200 2.95 4.57 4.55
C HIS A 200 2.42 5.89 3.96
N ALA A 201 1.66 6.66 4.73
CA ALA A 201 1.23 8.00 4.33
C ALA A 201 2.41 8.92 4.04
N ALA A 202 3.42 8.95 4.91
CA ALA A 202 4.62 9.75 4.71
C ALA A 202 5.40 9.32 3.46
N PHE A 203 5.52 8.00 3.21
CA PHE A 203 6.17 7.46 2.02
C PHE A 203 5.46 7.92 0.74
N ASN A 204 4.13 7.78 0.69
CA ASN A 204 3.34 8.18 -0.48
C ASN A 204 3.34 9.70 -0.68
N ALA A 205 3.21 10.47 0.40
CA ALA A 205 3.26 11.94 0.35
C ALA A 205 4.60 12.43 -0.23
N LEU A 206 5.71 11.85 0.23
CA LEU A 206 7.04 12.18 -0.27
C LEU A 206 7.20 11.81 -1.74
N ALA A 207 6.77 10.60 -2.14
CA ALA A 207 6.83 10.15 -3.52
C ALA A 207 6.06 11.09 -4.47
N LEU A 208 4.82 11.47 -4.12
CA LEU A 208 4.00 12.39 -4.92
C LEU A 208 4.59 13.79 -4.98
N THR A 209 5.14 14.29 -3.87
CA THR A 209 5.77 15.62 -3.83
C THR A 209 7.02 15.65 -4.71
N VAL A 210 7.89 14.65 -4.60
CA VAL A 210 9.07 14.53 -5.46
C VAL A 210 8.64 14.47 -6.91
N ALA A 211 7.62 13.67 -7.24
CA ALA A 211 7.19 13.47 -8.62
C ALA A 211 6.69 14.72 -9.36
N VAL A 212 6.26 15.77 -8.65
CA VAL A 212 5.84 17.05 -9.26
C VAL A 212 6.89 18.16 -9.15
N THR A 213 7.99 17.92 -8.44
CA THR A 213 9.04 18.92 -8.18
C THR A 213 10.35 18.63 -8.92
N THR A 214 10.43 17.49 -9.61
CA THR A 214 11.58 17.03 -10.42
C THR A 214 11.17 16.86 -11.87
#